data_AF-A0A951ZMG1-F1
#
_entry.id   AF-A0A951ZMG1-F1
#
_cell.length_a   1.000
_cell.length_b   1.000
_cell.length_c   1.000
_cell.angle_alpha   90.00
_cell.angle_beta   90.00
_cell.angle_gamma   90.00
#
_symmetry.space_group_name_H-M   'P 1'
#
loop_
_entity.id
_entity.type
_entity.pdbx_description
1 polymer ?
#
loop_
_entity_poly.entity_id
_entity_poly.type
_entity_poly.pdbx_seq_one_letter_code
_entity_poly.pdbx_strand_id
1 'polypeptide(L)' 'VMRATSIIRILTEKGVTSSRITASGRGPFVPVADNETEEGRAKNRRTEIILAPNMQEFFDILNGTTE' A
#
# COMPACT_ATOMS: atom_id res chain seq x y z
N VAL A 1 -2.82 7.49 10.85
CA VAL A 1 -3.38 6.45 9.94
C VAL A 1 -4.54 6.95 9.06
N MET A 2 -5.22 8.06 9.41
CA MET A 2 -6.40 8.58 8.68
C MET A 2 -6.29 8.59 7.13
N ARG A 3 -5.17 9.03 6.56
CA ARG A 3 -4.97 9.07 5.09
C ARG A 3 -5.07 7.70 4.42
N ALA A 4 -4.47 6.68 5.01
CA ALA A 4 -4.49 5.32 4.46
C ALA A 4 -5.91 4.76 4.49
N THR A 5 -6.65 4.98 5.59
CA THR A 5 -8.05 4.53 5.74
C THR A 5 -8.98 5.19 4.72
N SER A 6 -8.81 6.49 4.44
CA SER A 6 -9.58 7.19 3.40
C SER A 6 -9.38 6.58 2.01
N ILE A 7 -8.14 6.21 1.66
CA ILE A 7 -7.82 5.59 0.37
C ILE A 7 -8.49 4.20 0.28
N ILE A 8 -8.43 3.40 1.35
CA ILE A 8 -9.10 2.10 1.40
C ILE A 8 -10.60 2.23 1.19
N ARG A 9 -11.22 3.24 1.80
CA ARG A 9 -12.66 3.44 1.64
C ARG A 9 -13.02 3.71 0.18
N ILE A 10 -12.26 4.57 -0.50
CA ILE A 10 -12.44 4.84 -1.94
C ILE A 10 -12.23 3.56 -2.78
N LEU A 11 -11.21 2.77 -2.48
CA LEU A 11 -10.95 1.51 -3.19
C LEU A 11 -12.06 0.47 -2.95
N THR A 12 -12.59 0.42 -1.73
CA THR A 12 -13.71 -0.46 -1.38
C THR A 12 -14.99 -0.04 -2.10
N GLU A 13 -15.27 1.27 -2.16
CA GLU A 13 -16.39 1.84 -2.94
C GLU A 13 -16.26 1.52 -4.44
N LYS A 14 -15.03 1.39 -4.96
CA LYS A 14 -14.77 0.96 -6.35
C LYS A 14 -14.83 -0.56 -6.58
N GLY A 15 -15.17 -1.35 -5.56
CA GLY A 15 -15.37 -2.79 -5.67
C GLY A 15 -14.16 -3.65 -5.30
N VAL A 16 -13.08 -3.08 -4.74
CA VAL A 16 -11.99 -3.89 -4.21
C VAL A 16 -12.39 -4.48 -2.86
N THR A 17 -12.25 -5.79 -2.69
CA THR A 17 -12.60 -6.47 -1.44
C THR A 17 -11.69 -6.01 -0.30
N SER A 18 -12.29 -5.58 0.82
CA SER A 18 -11.56 -5.11 2.00
C SER A 18 -10.60 -6.16 2.58
N SER A 19 -10.88 -7.45 2.40
CA SER A 19 -9.98 -8.55 2.81
C SER A 19 -8.65 -8.60 2.05
N ARG A 20 -8.58 -7.98 0.86
CA ARG A 20 -7.35 -7.92 0.03
C ARG A 20 -6.53 -6.65 0.26
N ILE A 21 -7.00 -5.71 1.08
CA ILE A 21 -6.36 -4.41 1.28
C ILE A 21 -6.08 -4.19 2.77
N THR A 22 -4.84 -3.84 3.10
CA THR A 22 -4.45 -3.49 4.47
C THR A 22 -3.96 -2.04 4.54
N ALA A 23 -4.50 -1.25 5.48
CA ALA A 23 -4.01 0.11 5.72
C ALA A 23 -2.83 0.04 6.67
N SER A 24 -1.66 0.48 6.19
CA SER A 24 -0.50 0.70 7.05
C SER A 24 -0.11 2.17 6.99
N GLY A 25 0.08 2.78 8.16
CA GLY A 25 0.60 4.13 8.29
C GLY A 25 2.06 4.09 8.69
N ARG A 26 2.98 4.38 7.77
CA ARG A 26 4.44 4.38 8.04
C ARG A 26 4.99 5.66 8.68
N GLY A 27 4.13 6.60 9.07
CA GLY A 27 4.50 7.77 9.88
C GLY A 27 5.72 8.53 9.36
N PRO A 28 6.48 9.22 10.24
CA PRO A 28 7.72 9.91 9.89
C PRO A 28 8.96 9.00 9.92
N PHE A 29 8.80 7.69 10.15
CA PHE A 29 9.92 6.77 10.41
C PHE A 29 10.68 6.36 9.14
N VAL A 30 10.15 6.68 7.95
CA VAL A 30 10.81 6.45 6.66
C VAL A 30 10.65 7.68 5.77
N PRO A 31 11.37 8.78 6.07
CA PRO A 31 11.35 9.97 5.23
C PRO A 31 12.13 9.71 3.94
N VAL A 32 11.65 10.27 2.83
CA VAL A 32 12.34 10.14 1.51
C VAL A 32 13.10 11.39 1.15
N ALA A 33 12.63 12.52 1.63
CA ALA A 33 13.34 13.78 1.60
C ALA A 33 13.55 14.27 3.04
N ASP A 34 14.45 15.23 3.19
CA ASP A 34 14.73 15.85 4.47
C ASP A 34 13.47 16.47 5.09
N ASN A 35 13.27 16.34 6.41
CA ASN A 35 12.08 16.88 7.09
C ASN A 35 12.26 18.34 7.51
N GLU A 36 13.47 18.88 7.38
CA GLU A 36 13.79 20.25 7.80
C GLU A 36 13.28 21.31 6.82
N THR A 37 13.18 20.99 5.52
CA THR A 37 12.68 21.92 4.50
C THR A 37 11.19 21.77 4.24
N GLU A 38 10.53 22.85 3.84
CA GLU A 38 9.10 22.81 3.51
C GLU A 38 8.82 21.94 2.28
N GLU A 39 9.72 21.98 1.30
CA GLU A 39 9.70 21.14 0.10
C GLU A 39 9.88 19.66 0.45
N GLY A 40 10.79 19.34 1.37
CA GLY A 40 11.05 17.97 1.82
C GLY A 40 9.87 17.38 2.60
N ARG A 41 9.26 18.18 3.49
CA ARG A 41 7.98 17.82 4.14
C ARG A 41 6.85 17.62 3.14
N ALA A 42 6.80 18.42 2.07
CA ALA A 42 5.80 18.24 1.02
C ALA A 42 5.98 16.92 0.27
N LYS A 43 7.22 16.55 -0.07
CA LYS A 43 7.55 15.24 -0.67
C LYS A 43 7.23 14.06 0.24
N ASN A 44 7.39 14.21 1.55
CA ASN A 44 7.10 13.15 2.52
C ASN A 44 5.59 12.91 2.75
N ARG A 45 4.71 13.80 2.28
CA ARG A 45 3.24 13.58 2.31
C ARG A 45 2.78 12.71 1.14
N ARG A 46 3.20 11.45 1.11
CA ARG A 46 2.83 10.48 0.06
C ARG A 46 2.07 9.27 0.59
N THR A 47 1.31 8.65 -0.30
CA THR A 47 0.68 7.34 -0.09
C THR A 47 1.26 6.37 -1.11
N GLU A 48 1.77 5.23 -0.66
CA GLU A 48 2.27 4.16 -1.53
C GLU A 48 1.28 3.00 -1.53
N ILE A 49 1.04 2.44 -2.71
CA ILE A 49 0.23 1.24 -2.90
C ILE A 49 1.19 0.11 -3.24
N ILE A 50 1.38 -0.83 -2.32
CA ILE A 50 2.21 -2.01 -2.53
C ILE A 50 1.27 -3.14 -2.95
N LEU A 51 1.39 -3.57 -4.20
CA LEU A 51 0.70 -4.76 -4.72
C LEU A 51 1.53 -5.98 -4.35
N ALA A 52 1.13 -6.67 -3.28
CA ALA A 52 1.69 -7.98 -2.96
C ALA A 52 0.87 -9.04 -3.71
N PRO A 53 1.46 -9.76 -4.69
CA PRO A 53 0.77 -10.90 -5.29
C PRO A 53 0.54 -11.98 -4.21
N ASN A 54 -0.49 -12.79 -4.39
CA ASN A 54 -0.65 -13.96 -3.54
C ASN A 54 0.54 -14.89 -3.80
N MET A 55 1.41 -15.03 -2.80
CA MET A 55 2.60 -15.88 -2.90
C MET A 55 2.21 -17.32 -3.25
N GLN A 56 1.07 -17.82 -2.75
CA GLN A 56 0.58 -19.15 -3.07
C GLN A 56 0.29 -19.29 -4.57
N GLU A 57 -0.50 -18.37 -5.13
CA GLU A 57 -0.83 -18.34 -6.56
C GLU A 57 0.42 -18.20 -7.45
N PHE A 58 1.41 -17.43 -6.98
CA PHE A 58 2.70 -17.31 -7.65
C PHE A 58 3.50 -18.63 -7.64
N PHE A 59 3.53 -19.35 -6.52
CA PHE A 59 4.17 -20.67 -6.43
C PHE A 59 3.42 -21.73 -7.22
N ASP A 60 2.09 -21.68 -7.29
CA ASP A 60 1.27 -22.60 -8.07
C ASP A 60 1.54 -22.44 -9.58
N ILE A 61 1.70 -21.20 -10.07
CA ILE A 61 2.13 -20.90 -11.44
C ILE A 61 3.55 -21.42 -11.72
N LEU A 62 4.48 -21.23 -10.77
CA LEU A 62 5.87 -21.69 -10.92
C LEU A 62 6.00 -23.22 -10.90
N ASN A 63 5.17 -23.89 -10.11
CA ASN A 63 5.19 -25.35 -9.96
C ASN A 63 4.35 -26.07 -11.04
N GLY A 64 3.60 -25.33 -11.87
CA GLY A 64 2.87 -25.87 -13.02
C GLY A 64 1.71 -26.81 -12.67
N THR A 65 1.36 -26.93 -11.39
CA THR A 65 0.24 -27.73 -10.91
C THR A 65 -1.03 -26.89 -10.91
N THR A 66 -1.62 -26.74 -12.09
CA THR A 66 -3.05 -26.48 -12.23
C THR A 66 -3.76 -27.80 -11.93
N GLU A 67 -4.34 -27.94 -10.73
CA GLU A 67 -5.40 -28.92 -10.45
C GLU A 67 -6.74 -28.18 -10.28
#